data_AF-A0A372FQ01-F1
#
_entry.id   AF-A0A372FQ01-F1
#
_cell.length_a   1.000
_cell.length_b   1.000
_cell.length_c   1.000
_cell.angle_alpha   90.00
_cell.angle_beta   90.00
_cell.angle_gamma   90.00
#
_symmetry.space_group_name_H-M   'P 1'
#
loop_
_entity.id
_entity.type
_entity.pdbx_description
1 polymer ?
#
loop_
_entity_poly.entity_id
_entity_poly.type
_entity_poly.pdbx_seq_one_letter_code
_entity_poly.pdbx_strand_id
1 'polypeptide(L)'
;RTQQTSQDWADKYKLRAGVEATINQTLDITGIRHARYRGLAKTRLQHVFSAIALNLARLHTWWTEHPLPTARISHLQRLDHALAA
;
A
#
# COMPACT_ATOMS: atom_id res chain seq x y z
N ARG A 1 13.10 16.95 9.38
CA ARG A 1 14.00 15.79 9.24
C ARG A 1 14.59 15.36 10.59
N THR A 2 15.16 16.25 11.40
CA THR A 2 15.78 15.93 12.71
C THR A 2 14.87 15.25 13.74
N GLN A 3 13.54 15.42 13.65
CA GLN A 3 12.61 14.69 14.53
C GLN A 3 12.30 13.26 14.05
N GLN A 4 12.60 12.91 12.80
CA GLN A 4 12.29 11.58 12.23
C GLN A 4 13.18 10.47 12.78
N THR A 5 14.32 10.83 13.34
CA THR A 5 15.27 9.93 13.99
C THR A 5 14.87 9.53 15.41
N SER A 6 13.83 10.15 15.99
CA SER A 6 13.35 9.81 17.33
C SER A 6 12.38 8.62 17.30
N GLN A 7 12.47 7.75 18.32
CA GLN A 7 11.60 6.60 18.49
C GLN A 7 10.11 7.01 18.63
N ASP A 8 9.84 8.09 19.37
CA ASP A 8 8.49 8.66 19.52
C ASP A 8 7.86 9.07 18.19
N TRP A 9 8.70 9.54 17.25
CA TRP A 9 8.25 9.88 15.92
C TRP A 9 7.92 8.61 15.13
N ALA A 10 8.78 7.59 15.19
CA ALA A 10 8.56 6.32 14.52
C ALA A 10 7.28 5.64 15.01
N ASP A 11 7.03 5.63 16.32
CA ASP A 11 5.83 5.04 16.90
C ASP A 11 4.54 5.76 16.50
N LYS A 12 4.57 7.11 16.45
CA LYS A 12 3.48 7.90 15.88
C LYS A 12 3.29 7.63 14.38
N TYR A 13 4.38 7.43 13.64
CA TYR A 13 4.35 7.21 12.20
C TYR A 13 3.82 5.83 11.81
N LYS A 14 3.96 4.80 12.66
CA LYS A 14 3.48 3.41 12.39
C LYS A 14 2.02 3.36 11.93
N LEU A 15 1.13 4.13 12.57
CA LEU A 15 -0.28 4.19 12.20
C LEU A 15 -0.45 4.68 10.75
N ARG A 16 0.26 5.76 10.40
CA ARG A 16 0.23 6.34 9.06
C ARG A 16 0.86 5.42 8.02
N ALA A 17 1.97 4.79 8.36
CA ALA A 17 2.64 3.82 7.51
C ALA A 17 1.70 2.64 7.16
N GLY A 18 0.86 2.19 8.09
CA GLY A 18 -0.14 1.14 7.82
C GLY A 18 -1.20 1.56 6.80
N VAL A 19 -1.67 2.81 6.85
CA VAL A 19 -2.62 3.37 5.86
C VAL A 19 -1.95 3.49 4.48
N GLU A 20 -0.74 4.06 4.43
CA GLU A 20 0.03 4.22 3.20
C GLU A 20 0.35 2.87 2.56
N ALA A 21 0.71 1.85 3.35
CA ALA A 21 0.93 0.49 2.88
C ALA A 21 -0.33 -0.12 2.27
N THR A 22 -1.51 0.10 2.89
CA THR A 22 -2.80 -0.36 2.38
C THR A 22 -3.15 0.27 1.04
N ILE A 23 -2.95 1.58 0.91
CA ILE A 23 -3.16 2.30 -0.36
C ILE A 23 -2.22 1.73 -1.42
N ASN A 24 -0.94 1.56 -1.08
CA ASN A 24 0.05 1.05 -2.02
C ASN A 24 -0.29 -0.37 -2.51
N GLN A 25 -0.70 -1.26 -1.60
CA GLN A 25 -1.15 -2.60 -1.92
C GLN A 25 -2.36 -2.56 -2.88
N THR A 26 -3.37 -1.73 -2.57
CA THR A 26 -4.56 -1.56 -3.43
C THR A 26 -4.16 -1.17 -4.85
N LEU A 27 -3.21 -0.25 -4.99
CA LEU A 27 -2.72 0.22 -6.29
C LEU A 27 -2.00 -0.89 -7.08
N ASP A 28 -1.24 -1.75 -6.40
CA ASP A 28 -0.53 -2.89 -7.03
C ASP A 28 -1.49 -3.95 -7.54
N ILE A 29 -2.49 -4.33 -6.74
CA ILE A 29 -3.29 -5.53 -7.02
C ILE A 29 -4.56 -5.28 -7.83
N THR A 30 -5.12 -4.06 -7.83
CA THR A 30 -6.47 -3.81 -8.37
C THR A 30 -6.52 -2.90 -9.60
N GLY A 31 -5.46 -2.15 -9.90
CA GLY A 31 -5.48 -1.17 -10.99
C GLY A 31 -6.46 0.00 -10.79
N ILE A 32 -6.87 0.28 -9.54
CA ILE A 32 -7.92 1.26 -9.17
C ILE A 32 -7.73 2.68 -9.72
N ARG A 33 -6.50 3.08 -10.14
CA ARG A 33 -6.24 4.38 -10.77
C ARG A 33 -6.99 4.59 -12.08
N HIS A 34 -7.36 3.51 -12.75
CA HIS A 34 -8.05 3.56 -14.03
C HIS A 34 -9.49 3.06 -13.87
N ALA A 35 -10.44 3.99 -13.94
CA ALA A 35 -11.85 3.63 -13.99
C ALA A 35 -12.18 3.11 -15.40
N ARG A 36 -12.20 1.77 -15.58
CA ARG A 36 -12.52 1.13 -16.86
C ARG A 36 -13.96 1.43 -17.29
N TYR A 37 -14.84 1.70 -16.33
CA TYR A 37 -16.22 2.08 -16.55
C TYR A 37 -16.43 3.58 -16.34
N ARG A 38 -17.21 4.20 -17.24
CA ARG A 38 -17.60 5.60 -17.16
C ARG A 38 -18.89 5.78 -16.35
N GLY A 39 -18.91 6.79 -15.47
CA GLY A 39 -20.06 7.16 -14.63
C GLY A 39 -19.89 6.77 -13.16
N LEU A 40 -20.33 7.66 -12.26
CA LEU A 40 -20.11 7.55 -10.80
C LEU A 40 -20.60 6.23 -10.19
N ALA A 41 -21.77 5.74 -10.61
CA ALA A 41 -22.33 4.49 -10.11
C ALA A 41 -21.42 3.28 -10.42
N LYS A 42 -20.87 3.23 -11.64
CA LYS A 42 -19.98 2.12 -12.07
C LYS A 42 -18.60 2.24 -11.42
N THR A 43 -18.07 3.45 -11.24
CA THR A 43 -16.83 3.68 -10.50
C THR A 43 -16.95 3.27 -9.03
N ARG A 44 -18.07 3.60 -8.37
CA ARG A 44 -18.36 3.15 -7.01
C ARG A 44 -18.32 1.62 -6.92
N LEU A 45 -18.97 0.93 -7.85
CA LEU A 45 -18.97 -0.53 -7.88
C LEU A 45 -17.54 -1.09 -8.08
N GLN A 46 -16.75 -0.50 -8.98
CA GLN A 46 -15.33 -0.87 -9.15
C GLN A 46 -14.53 -0.71 -7.86
N HIS A 47 -14.72 0.39 -7.12
CA HIS A 47 -14.03 0.63 -5.85
C HIS A 47 -14.44 -0.40 -4.78
N VAL A 48 -15.72 -0.74 -4.68
CA VAL A 48 -16.20 -1.78 -3.75
C VAL A 48 -15.56 -3.12 -4.08
N PHE A 49 -15.55 -3.54 -5.35
CA PHE A 49 -14.88 -4.78 -5.75
C PHE A 49 -13.37 -4.75 -5.50
N SER A 50 -12.72 -3.60 -5.70
CA SER A 50 -11.29 -3.43 -5.41
C SER A 50 -11.00 -3.61 -3.91
N ALA A 51 -11.84 -3.05 -3.04
CA ALA A 51 -11.71 -3.22 -1.59
C ALA A 51 -11.96 -4.68 -1.16
N ILE A 52 -12.94 -5.36 -1.77
CA ILE A 52 -13.19 -6.79 -1.52
C ILE A 52 -11.97 -7.63 -1.94
N ALA A 53 -11.42 -7.41 -3.14
CA ALA A 53 -10.24 -8.12 -3.63
C ALA A 53 -9.03 -7.93 -2.70
N LEU A 54 -8.83 -6.71 -2.18
CA LEU A 54 -7.78 -6.43 -1.19
C LEU A 54 -7.95 -7.23 0.09
N ASN A 55 -9.17 -7.29 0.63
CA ASN A 55 -9.46 -8.06 1.85
C ASN A 55 -9.25 -9.56 1.63
N LEU A 56 -9.65 -10.10 0.47
CA LEU A 56 -9.42 -11.50 0.13
C LEU A 56 -7.93 -11.82 0.00
N ALA A 57 -7.14 -10.94 -0.64
CA ALA A 57 -5.70 -11.11 -0.74
C ALA A 57 -5.03 -11.13 0.65
N ARG A 58 -5.46 -10.25 1.56
CA ARG A 58 -4.98 -10.20 2.94
C ARG A 58 -5.36 -11.45 3.74
N LEU A 59 -6.60 -11.89 3.60
CA LEU A 59 -7.07 -13.11 4.25
C LEU A 59 -6.27 -14.33 3.75
N HIS A 60 -6.02 -14.38 2.44
CA HIS A 60 -5.19 -15.42 1.86
C HIS A 60 -3.78 -15.42 2.46
N THR A 61 -3.10 -14.26 2.51
CA THR A 61 -1.76 -14.18 3.13
C THR A 61 -1.74 -14.56 4.60
N TRP A 62 -2.80 -14.22 5.34
CA TRP A 62 -2.93 -14.61 6.75
C TRP A 62 -3.08 -16.12 6.90
N TRP A 63 -3.87 -16.76 6.01
CA TRP A 63 -4.12 -18.20 6.05
C TRP A 63 -2.90 -19.04 5.63
N THR A 64 -2.10 -18.56 4.68
CA THR A 64 -0.91 -19.29 4.19
C THR A 64 0.38 -18.98 4.97
N GLU A 65 0.31 -18.20 6.05
CA GLU A 65 1.48 -17.70 6.80
C GLU A 65 2.55 -17.04 5.92
N HIS A 66 2.17 -16.60 4.72
CA HIS A 66 3.09 -15.92 3.82
C HIS A 66 3.24 -14.46 4.29
N PRO A 67 4.49 -13.99 4.50
CA PRO A 67 4.70 -12.60 4.84
C PRO A 67 4.12 -11.70 3.74
N LEU A 68 3.43 -10.64 4.14
CA LEU A 68 2.95 -9.63 3.19
C LEU A 68 4.13 -9.14 2.34
N PRO A 69 3.93 -8.92 1.02
CA PRO A 69 5.00 -8.46 0.14
C PRO A 69 5.70 -7.24 0.73
N THR A 70 7.03 -7.24 0.69
CA THR A 70 7.85 -6.10 1.14
C THR A 70 7.38 -4.81 0.46
N ALA A 71 7.40 -3.71 1.22
CA ALA A 71 7.01 -2.39 0.73
C ALA A 71 7.68 -2.07 -0.63
N ARG A 72 6.90 -1.58 -1.59
CA ARG A 72 7.40 -1.21 -2.92
C ARG A 72 8.44 -0.10 -2.77
N ILE A 73 9.70 -0.39 -3.11
CA ILE A 73 10.77 0.62 -3.12
C ILE A 73 10.61 1.45 -4.39
N SER A 74 10.41 2.77 -4.24
CA SER A 74 10.34 3.66 -5.42
C SER A 74 11.70 3.71 -6.14
N HIS A 75 11.70 4.05 -7.43
CA HIS A 75 12.95 4.19 -8.20
C HIS A 75 13.93 5.17 -7.56
N LEU A 76 13.42 6.27 -6.99
CA LEU A 76 14.24 7.26 -6.28
C LEU A 76 14.84 6.70 -5.00
N GLN A 77 14.05 6.00 -4.16
CA GLN A 77 14.59 5.33 -2.97
C GLN A 77 15.64 4.26 -3.31
N ARG A 78 15.46 3.58 -4.45
CA ARG A 78 16.43 2.59 -4.91
C ARG A 78 17.76 3.22 -5.32
N LEU A 79 17.75 4.42 -5.91
CA LEU A 79 18.96 5.19 -6.21
C LEU A 79 19.65 5.71 -4.94
N ASP A 80 18.88 6.20 -3.97
CA ASP A 80 19.40 6.64 -2.67
C ASP A 80 20.12 5.50 -1.92
N HIS A 81 19.50 4.31 -1.88
CA HIS A 81 20.14 3.11 -1.34
C HIS A 81 21.43 2.71 -2.07
N ALA A 82 21.50 2.90 -3.39
CA ALA A 82 22.69 2.58 -4.18
C ALA A 82 23.84 3.59 -3.97
N LEU A 83 23.54 4.83 -3.56
CA LEU A 83 24.55 5.84 -3.22
C LEU A 83 25.04 5.73 -1.77
N ALA A 84 24.26 5.10 -0.90
CA ALA A 84 24.58 4.90 0.52
C ALA A 84 25.31 3.56 0.82
N ALA A 85 25.40 2.66 -0.17
CA ALA A 85 26.11 1.38 -0.11
C ALA A 85 27.52 1.50 -0.71
#